data_AF-J8E944-F1
#
_entry.id   AF-J8E944-F1
#
_cell.length_a   1.000
_cell.length_b   1.000
_cell.length_c   1.000
_cell.angle_alpha   90.00
_cell.angle_beta   90.00
_cell.angle_gamma   90.00
#
_symmetry.space_group_name_H-M   'P 1'
#
loop_
_entity.id
_entity.type
_entity.pdbx_description
1 polymer ?
#
loop_
_entity_poly.entity_id
_entity_poly.type
_entity_poly.pdbx_seq_one_letter_code
_entity_poly.pdbx_strand_id
1 'polypeptide(L)'
;MKKKYKQILSIVVAMILVASIGTNVSADRILLISDVPKQSYSYGVGAYEGVVAHSTATPEAPAINIQKYESRTWRAAFVHYAVDWDEKIQIASTKYRAWGAGSAANARFVHVELCETSDPMKFKRSYEQYVELIGEILRERNIHPSKGLWTHKDVTYKLGGTDHEDPLNYLHSHGVSEAEFRADVLKAYNGKTITVDAKSQEQSERPGTVDENGFVYIGGFNVNLRSGPSIGNSVIRKLQKGETYKVGGKVGNWLNIGGNQWIYYDSSYIRYDGEEASTIAGKRAISKVNNLRFYESPSWQDKDVAGLVDGGLGFVIDAKVSVNGLYQYKVHNSKSKTYYVTANQAYVYVR
;
A
#
# COMPACT_ATOMS: atom_id res chain seq x y z
N MET A 1 2.14 -29.79 80.66
CA MET A 1 3.38 -30.20 79.95
C MET A 1 3.08 -30.32 78.45
N LYS A 2 3.87 -29.63 77.61
CA LYS A 2 4.42 -30.02 76.26
C LYS A 2 3.56 -30.98 75.40
N LYS A 3 3.33 -30.83 74.09
CA LYS A 3 4.03 -30.18 72.95
C LYS A 3 3.15 -30.47 71.70
N LYS A 4 2.84 -29.49 70.84
CA LYS A 4 3.46 -29.17 69.53
C LYS A 4 3.05 -30.02 68.31
N TYR A 5 2.49 -29.29 67.34
CA TYR A 5 2.41 -29.51 65.89
C TYR A 5 3.69 -30.07 65.21
N LYS A 6 3.47 -30.88 64.16
CA LYS A 6 4.24 -31.04 62.90
C LYS A 6 3.29 -31.79 61.93
N GLN A 7 2.75 -31.28 60.80
CA GLN A 7 3.34 -30.68 59.59
C GLN A 7 4.55 -31.51 59.08
N ILE A 8 4.69 -31.94 57.80
CA ILE A 8 4.18 -31.43 56.52
C ILE A 8 4.67 -32.42 55.40
N LEU A 9 3.84 -32.65 54.37
CA LEU A 9 4.14 -32.60 52.92
C LEU A 9 5.20 -33.51 52.24
N SER A 10 4.76 -34.28 51.24
CA SER A 10 5.47 -34.62 49.98
C SER A 10 4.60 -35.59 49.18
N ILE A 11 4.34 -35.52 47.88
CA ILE A 11 4.79 -34.71 46.74
C ILE A 11 3.64 -34.79 45.71
N VAL A 12 3.15 -33.65 45.24
CA VAL A 12 2.34 -33.54 44.01
C VAL A 12 3.27 -32.95 42.96
N VAL A 13 3.60 -33.72 41.92
CA VAL A 13 4.11 -33.18 40.66
C VAL A 13 3.35 -33.87 39.53
N ALA A 14 2.15 -33.37 39.26
CA ALA A 14 1.56 -33.50 37.94
C ALA A 14 2.13 -32.35 37.10
N MET A 15 3.02 -32.67 36.16
CA MET A 15 3.46 -31.73 35.13
C MET A 15 2.27 -31.37 34.25
N ILE A 16 1.53 -30.33 34.64
CA ILE A 16 0.66 -29.62 33.71
C ILE A 16 1.59 -28.66 32.96
N LEU A 17 2.06 -29.11 31.80
CA LEU A 17 2.62 -28.22 30.79
C LEU A 17 1.46 -27.35 30.30
N VAL A 18 1.16 -26.26 31.02
CA VAL A 18 0.33 -25.20 30.48
C VAL A 18 1.16 -24.59 29.36
N ALA A 19 0.94 -25.05 28.14
CA ALA A 19 1.23 -24.27 26.96
C ALA A 19 0.42 -22.98 27.13
N SER A 20 1.09 -21.94 27.61
CA SER A 20 0.60 -20.58 27.53
C SER A 20 0.54 -20.30 26.03
N ILE A 21 -0.65 -20.48 25.46
CA ILE A 21 -1.02 -19.83 24.22
C ILE A 21 -0.92 -18.35 24.59
N GLY A 22 0.23 -17.75 24.27
CA GLY A 22 0.38 -16.30 24.30
C GLY A 22 -0.61 -15.74 23.32
N THR A 23 -1.80 -15.40 23.80
CA THR A 23 -2.61 -14.39 23.14
C THR A 23 -1.75 -13.14 23.20
N ASN A 24 -1.14 -12.77 22.08
CA ASN A 24 -0.56 -11.44 21.92
C ASN A 24 -1.74 -10.46 22.01
N VAL A 25 -2.16 -10.15 23.24
CA VAL A 25 -3.01 -9.00 23.53
C VAL A 25 -2.17 -7.81 23.12
N SER A 26 -2.60 -7.11 22.07
CA SER A 26 -2.03 -5.82 21.72
C SER A 26 -2.03 -4.93 22.96
N ALA A 27 -0.90 -4.29 23.24
CA ALA A 27 -0.74 -3.49 24.43
C ALA A 27 -1.30 -2.09 24.20
N ASP A 28 -2.48 -1.81 24.76
CA ASP A 28 -3.02 -0.45 24.83
C ASP A 28 -2.14 0.37 25.78
N ARG A 29 -1.38 1.33 25.24
CA ARG A 29 -0.52 2.22 26.04
C ARG A 29 -1.08 3.62 26.10
N ILE A 30 -1.11 4.19 27.29
CA ILE A 30 -1.49 5.59 27.51
C ILE A 30 -0.22 6.39 27.79
N LEU A 31 0.18 7.22 26.82
CA LEU A 31 1.38 8.07 26.87
C LEU A 31 1.00 9.52 26.60
N LEU A 32 0.20 10.09 27.50
CA LEU A 32 -0.33 11.44 27.36
C LEU A 32 0.79 12.49 27.32
N ILE A 33 0.70 13.42 26.38
CA ILE A 33 1.49 14.64 26.41
C ILE A 33 0.89 15.54 27.50
N SER A 34 1.66 15.90 28.53
CA SER A 34 1.16 16.66 29.69
C SER A 34 0.70 18.07 29.34
N ASP A 35 1.33 18.68 28.33
CA ASP A 35 1.27 20.11 28.08
C ASP A 35 0.27 20.50 26.98
N VAL A 36 -0.45 19.53 26.40
CA VAL A 36 -1.46 19.84 25.37
C VAL A 36 -2.66 20.60 25.97
N PRO A 37 -3.26 21.55 25.24
CA PRO A 37 -4.37 22.35 25.76
C PRO A 37 -5.61 21.50 26.04
N LYS A 38 -6.25 21.74 27.18
CA LYS A 38 -7.50 21.08 27.59
C LYS A 38 -8.73 21.87 27.15
N GLN A 39 -8.88 22.07 25.84
CA GLN A 39 -10.00 22.82 25.26
C GLN A 39 -11.17 21.88 24.97
N SER A 40 -12.40 22.31 25.27
CA SER A 40 -13.59 21.50 25.00
C SER A 40 -13.90 21.38 23.51
N TYR A 41 -14.70 20.37 23.16
CA TYR A 41 -15.41 20.34 21.89
C TYR A 41 -16.51 21.40 21.86
N SER A 42 -17.15 21.58 20.70
CA SER A 42 -18.25 22.53 20.48
C SER A 42 -19.40 22.37 21.49
N TYR A 43 -19.68 21.14 21.91
CA TYR A 43 -20.76 20.81 22.85
C TYR A 43 -20.26 20.50 24.27
N GLY A 44 -19.02 20.85 24.61
CA GLY A 44 -18.44 20.67 25.94
C GLY A 44 -17.40 19.56 26.05
N VAL A 45 -16.97 19.29 27.28
CA VAL A 45 -15.92 18.32 27.59
C VAL A 45 -16.43 16.90 27.32
N GLY A 46 -15.67 16.12 26.55
CA GLY A 46 -16.03 14.76 26.14
C GLY A 46 -17.14 14.66 25.11
N ALA A 47 -17.64 15.80 24.59
CA ALA A 47 -18.77 15.84 23.68
C ALA A 47 -18.35 15.73 22.19
N TYR A 48 -17.46 14.79 21.84
CA TYR A 48 -17.00 14.58 20.46
C TYR A 48 -18.10 13.98 19.54
N GLU A 49 -18.35 14.58 18.39
CA GLU A 49 -19.41 14.17 17.45
C GLU A 49 -19.04 12.94 16.59
N GLY A 50 -17.80 12.46 16.69
CA GLY A 50 -17.30 11.34 15.90
C GLY A 50 -15.78 11.22 15.92
N VAL A 51 -15.24 10.55 14.92
CA VAL A 51 -13.81 10.27 14.74
C VAL A 51 -13.39 10.63 13.32
N VAL A 52 -12.26 11.34 13.19
CA VAL A 52 -11.53 11.47 11.94
C VAL A 52 -10.44 10.41 11.89
N ALA A 53 -10.52 9.57 10.88
CA ALA A 53 -9.56 8.59 10.46
C ALA A 53 -8.43 9.27 9.67
N HIS A 54 -7.17 9.02 10.04
CA HIS A 54 -5.96 9.54 9.40
C HIS A 54 -4.98 8.42 9.01
N SER A 55 -3.99 8.75 8.17
CA SER A 55 -2.74 7.99 8.08
C SER A 55 -1.52 8.91 8.10
N THR A 56 -0.44 8.40 8.70
CA THR A 56 0.70 9.23 9.11
C THR A 56 1.55 9.83 7.98
N ALA A 57 1.40 9.36 6.73
CA ALA A 57 2.26 9.69 5.59
C ALA A 57 3.77 9.50 5.86
N THR A 58 4.12 8.72 6.89
CA THR A 58 5.49 8.49 7.36
C THR A 58 5.74 6.98 7.36
N PRO A 59 6.29 6.43 6.26
CA PRO A 59 6.47 5.00 6.13
C PRO A 59 7.35 4.40 7.23
N GLU A 60 6.91 3.26 7.75
CA GLU A 60 7.57 2.40 8.75
C GLU A 60 7.83 3.08 10.11
N ALA A 61 7.21 4.23 10.40
CA ALA A 61 7.27 4.84 11.72
C ALA A 61 6.25 4.17 12.66
N PRO A 62 6.68 3.48 13.73
CA PRO A 62 5.75 2.93 14.72
C PRO A 62 5.07 4.05 15.54
N ALA A 63 3.97 3.72 16.20
CA ALA A 63 3.13 4.64 16.97
C ALA A 63 3.94 5.40 18.04
N ILE A 64 4.95 4.78 18.65
CA ILE A 64 5.84 5.43 19.61
C ILE A 64 6.65 6.58 18.99
N ASN A 65 6.98 6.50 17.70
CA ASN A 65 7.68 7.58 17.01
C ASN A 65 6.74 8.75 16.76
N ILE A 66 5.48 8.49 16.43
CA ILE A 66 4.44 9.52 16.31
C ILE A 66 4.25 10.22 17.65
N GLN A 67 4.06 9.47 18.74
CA GLN A 67 3.92 10.03 20.09
C GLN A 67 5.12 10.90 20.50
N LYS A 68 6.35 10.43 20.25
CA LYS A 68 7.57 11.19 20.57
C LYS A 68 7.70 12.44 19.70
N TYR A 69 7.32 12.38 18.43
CA TYR A 69 7.32 13.53 17.55
C TYR A 69 6.34 14.59 18.07
N GLU A 70 5.08 14.21 18.27
CA GLU A 70 4.03 15.11 18.76
C GLU A 70 4.35 15.68 20.15
N SER A 71 5.00 14.93 21.04
CA SER A 71 5.42 15.45 22.35
C SER A 71 6.31 16.70 22.25
N ARG A 72 7.05 16.85 21.15
CA ARG A 72 7.95 17.99 20.88
C ARG A 72 7.29 19.04 19.99
N THR A 73 6.34 18.64 19.15
CA THR A 73 5.79 19.49 18.08
C THR A 73 4.30 19.79 18.21
N TRP A 74 3.65 19.40 19.32
CA TRP A 74 2.19 19.50 19.49
C TRP A 74 1.63 20.90 19.21
N ARG A 75 2.45 21.95 19.38
CA ARG A 75 2.07 23.34 19.07
C ARG A 75 1.66 23.55 17.61
N ALA A 76 2.11 22.68 16.70
CA ALA A 76 1.71 22.68 15.30
C ALA A 76 0.51 21.76 15.06
N ALA A 77 0.61 20.50 15.50
CA ALA A 77 -0.43 19.49 15.37
C ALA A 77 -0.20 18.36 16.39
N PHE A 78 -1.29 17.75 16.83
CA PHE A 78 -1.27 16.49 17.60
C PHE A 78 -2.61 15.77 17.47
N VAL A 79 -2.62 14.47 17.69
CA VAL A 79 -3.83 13.62 17.63
C VAL A 79 -4.14 12.95 18.97
N HIS A 80 -5.22 12.18 19.02
CA HIS A 80 -5.60 11.45 20.23
C HIS A 80 -4.92 10.10 20.32
N TYR A 81 -4.79 9.41 19.18
CA TYR A 81 -4.22 8.07 19.11
C TYR A 81 -3.33 7.90 17.88
N ALA A 82 -2.28 7.10 18.04
CA ALA A 82 -1.55 6.49 16.93
C ALA A 82 -1.62 4.96 17.07
N VAL A 83 -1.84 4.27 15.96
CA VAL A 83 -2.00 2.82 15.89
C VAL A 83 -1.00 2.23 14.91
N ASP A 84 -0.25 1.22 15.32
CA ASP A 84 0.66 0.46 14.46
C ASP A 84 0.39 -1.05 14.55
N TRP A 85 1.33 -1.85 14.03
CA TRP A 85 1.21 -3.31 13.95
C TRP A 85 1.46 -4.06 15.26
N ASP A 86 1.87 -3.37 16.32
CA ASP A 86 2.18 -3.94 17.64
C ASP A 86 1.28 -3.35 18.75
N GLU A 87 0.81 -2.12 18.60
CA GLU A 87 0.16 -1.38 19.69
C GLU A 87 -0.77 -0.23 19.26
N LYS A 88 -1.61 0.20 20.21
CA LYS A 88 -2.38 1.46 20.17
C LYS A 88 -1.83 2.38 21.26
N ILE A 89 -1.39 3.58 20.90
CA ILE A 89 -0.92 4.59 21.85
C ILE A 89 -1.91 5.74 21.94
N GLN A 90 -2.46 5.98 23.13
CA GLN A 90 -3.19 7.21 23.44
C GLN A 90 -2.20 8.35 23.75
N ILE A 91 -2.21 9.38 22.91
CA ILE A 91 -1.33 10.54 22.96
C ILE A 91 -2.01 11.74 23.64
N ALA A 92 -3.33 11.86 23.50
CA ALA A 92 -4.13 12.90 24.15
C ALA A 92 -5.48 12.36 24.63
N SER A 93 -6.00 12.97 25.69
CA SER A 93 -7.30 12.61 26.27
C SER A 93 -8.44 12.98 25.34
N THR A 94 -9.29 12.01 24.99
CA THR A 94 -10.49 12.20 24.15
C THR A 94 -11.55 13.12 24.78
N LYS A 95 -11.40 13.52 26.04
CA LYS A 95 -12.24 14.54 26.71
C LYS A 95 -12.08 15.94 26.12
N TYR A 96 -10.97 16.22 25.44
CA TYR A 96 -10.63 17.54 24.91
C TYR A 96 -10.29 17.42 23.44
N ARG A 97 -10.40 18.52 22.69
CA ARG A 97 -10.04 18.52 21.27
C ARG A 97 -8.54 18.36 21.05
N ALA A 98 -8.18 17.76 19.90
CA ALA A 98 -6.84 17.74 19.36
C ALA A 98 -6.71 18.65 18.13
N TRP A 99 -5.51 18.77 17.55
CA TRP A 99 -5.22 19.65 16.41
C TRP A 99 -4.82 18.85 15.17
N GLY A 100 -5.73 18.01 14.66
CA GLY A 100 -5.41 17.02 13.64
C GLY A 100 -6.02 17.23 12.25
N ALA A 101 -7.03 18.11 12.06
CA ALA A 101 -7.68 18.25 10.74
C ALA A 101 -8.29 19.64 10.49
N GLY A 102 -7.63 20.69 10.96
CA GLY A 102 -8.16 22.06 10.86
C GLY A 102 -9.24 22.40 11.88
N SER A 103 -9.50 23.69 12.08
CA SER A 103 -10.27 24.20 13.23
C SER A 103 -11.69 23.66 13.33
N ALA A 104 -12.37 23.46 12.20
CA ALA A 104 -13.73 22.95 12.15
C ALA A 104 -13.84 21.50 12.63
N ALA A 105 -12.94 20.62 12.19
CA ALA A 105 -12.93 19.23 12.62
C ALA A 105 -12.37 19.08 14.04
N ASN A 106 -11.34 19.84 14.39
CA ASN A 106 -10.76 19.84 15.74
C ASN A 106 -11.81 20.13 16.81
N ALA A 107 -12.75 21.04 16.55
CA ALA A 107 -13.82 21.35 17.50
C ALA A 107 -14.84 20.21 17.70
N ARG A 108 -14.81 19.16 16.87
CA ARG A 108 -15.89 18.17 16.75
C ARG A 108 -15.44 16.72 16.94
N PHE A 109 -14.22 16.35 16.57
CA PHE A 109 -13.88 14.94 16.41
C PHE A 109 -12.66 14.50 17.21
N VAL A 110 -12.65 13.21 17.56
CA VAL A 110 -11.44 12.49 17.95
C VAL A 110 -10.60 12.21 16.69
N HIS A 111 -9.28 12.16 16.81
CA HIS A 111 -8.34 11.98 15.69
C HIS A 111 -7.49 10.75 15.94
N VAL A 112 -7.50 9.80 15.02
CA VAL A 112 -6.77 8.52 15.12
C VAL A 112 -5.89 8.36 13.89
N GLU A 113 -4.58 8.22 14.11
CA GLU A 113 -3.56 8.00 13.09
C GLU A 113 -3.27 6.52 12.88
N LEU A 114 -3.35 6.07 11.63
CA LEU A 114 -2.84 4.76 11.21
C LEU A 114 -1.39 4.91 10.73
N CYS A 115 -0.46 4.22 11.41
CA CYS A 115 0.94 4.18 11.00
C CYS A 115 1.09 3.43 9.67
N GLU A 116 1.91 3.96 8.77
CA GLU A 116 2.05 3.41 7.42
C GLU A 116 3.16 2.35 7.34
N THR A 117 2.88 1.23 6.67
CA THR A 117 3.79 0.11 6.49
C THR A 117 3.60 -0.50 5.11
N SER A 118 4.67 -0.96 4.49
CA SER A 118 4.59 -1.73 3.24
C SER A 118 4.41 -3.23 3.47
N ASP A 119 4.76 -3.72 4.66
CA ASP A 119 4.62 -5.13 5.05
C ASP A 119 3.13 -5.50 5.22
N PRO A 120 2.62 -6.50 4.49
CA PRO A 120 1.21 -6.87 4.54
C PRO A 120 0.75 -7.45 5.88
N MET A 121 1.64 -8.14 6.60
CA MET A 121 1.34 -8.71 7.92
C MET A 121 1.28 -7.61 8.98
N LYS A 122 2.17 -6.61 8.89
CA LYS A 122 2.08 -5.41 9.72
C LYS A 122 0.79 -4.64 9.40
N PHE A 123 0.49 -4.41 8.11
CA PHE A 123 -0.72 -3.71 7.69
C PHE A 123 -1.97 -4.38 8.26
N LYS A 124 -2.08 -5.70 8.10
CA LYS A 124 -3.19 -6.50 8.64
C LYS A 124 -3.41 -6.21 10.12
N ARG A 125 -2.35 -6.34 10.94
CA ARG A 125 -2.42 -6.10 12.39
C ARG A 125 -2.76 -4.64 12.73
N SER A 126 -2.16 -3.68 12.03
CA SER A 126 -2.42 -2.26 12.27
C SER A 126 -3.85 -1.88 11.88
N TYR A 127 -4.35 -2.39 10.75
CA TYR A 127 -5.68 -2.10 10.24
C TYR A 127 -6.77 -2.69 11.14
N GLU A 128 -6.61 -3.93 11.61
CA GLU A 128 -7.56 -4.56 12.54
C GLU A 128 -7.70 -3.74 13.83
N GLN A 129 -6.58 -3.37 14.45
CA GLN A 129 -6.57 -2.55 15.66
C GLN A 129 -7.13 -1.14 15.43
N TYR A 130 -6.82 -0.56 14.27
CA TYR A 130 -7.27 0.78 13.91
C TYR A 130 -8.78 0.85 13.74
N VAL A 131 -9.35 -0.10 13.00
CA VAL A 131 -10.80 -0.23 12.82
C VAL A 131 -11.50 -0.54 14.14
N GLU A 132 -10.94 -1.43 14.95
CA GLU A 132 -11.46 -1.77 16.27
C GLU A 132 -11.53 -0.53 17.17
N LEU A 133 -10.42 0.21 17.31
CA LEU A 133 -10.34 1.43 18.12
C LEU A 133 -11.35 2.49 17.67
N ILE A 134 -11.48 2.73 16.37
CA ILE A 134 -12.46 3.68 15.84
C ILE A 134 -13.88 3.23 16.19
N GLY A 135 -14.20 1.94 16.00
CA GLY A 135 -15.49 1.36 16.36
C GLY A 135 -15.80 1.50 17.84
N GLU A 136 -14.82 1.29 18.71
CA GLU A 136 -14.92 1.45 20.17
C GLU A 136 -15.25 2.89 20.56
N ILE A 137 -14.49 3.88 20.07
CA ILE A 137 -14.71 5.30 20.36
C ILE A 137 -16.12 5.73 19.93
N LEU A 138 -16.56 5.30 18.74
CA LEU A 138 -17.90 5.60 18.26
C LEU A 138 -19.00 4.95 19.12
N ARG A 139 -18.77 3.69 19.55
CA ARG A 139 -19.69 2.94 20.41
C ARG A 139 -19.83 3.55 21.80
N GLU A 140 -18.75 4.03 22.40
CA GLU A 140 -18.76 4.69 23.72
C GLU A 140 -19.78 5.83 23.81
N ARG A 141 -20.02 6.54 22.71
CA ARG A 141 -21.00 7.63 22.64
C ARG A 141 -22.26 7.30 21.85
N ASN A 142 -22.45 6.03 21.47
CA ASN A 142 -23.57 5.58 20.64
C ASN A 142 -23.71 6.40 19.33
N ILE A 143 -22.58 6.71 18.69
CA ILE A 143 -22.53 7.48 17.45
C ILE A 143 -22.41 6.49 16.29
N HIS A 144 -23.48 6.36 15.51
CA HIS A 144 -23.47 5.44 14.37
C HIS A 144 -22.37 5.82 13.34
N PRO A 145 -21.56 4.87 12.84
CA PRO A 145 -20.46 5.17 11.91
C PRO A 145 -20.85 5.91 10.64
N SER A 146 -22.07 5.72 10.11
CA SER A 146 -22.56 6.49 8.95
C SER A 146 -22.70 8.01 9.20
N LYS A 147 -22.64 8.44 10.46
CA LYS A 147 -22.65 9.85 10.87
C LYS A 147 -21.30 10.28 11.50
N GLY A 148 -20.73 9.39 12.33
CA GLY A 148 -19.57 9.70 13.15
C GLY A 148 -18.21 9.34 12.55
N LEU A 149 -18.14 8.52 11.49
CA LEU A 149 -16.88 8.17 10.84
C LEU A 149 -16.58 9.13 9.70
N TRP A 150 -15.48 9.87 9.85
CA TRP A 150 -14.97 10.81 8.86
C TRP A 150 -13.56 10.42 8.46
N THR A 151 -13.20 10.55 7.19
CA THR A 151 -11.80 10.56 6.74
C THR A 151 -11.28 11.99 6.71
N HIS A 152 -9.96 12.20 6.61
CA HIS A 152 -9.44 13.55 6.39
C HIS A 152 -9.97 14.14 5.08
N LYS A 153 -10.17 13.29 4.05
CA LYS A 153 -10.87 13.66 2.81
C LYS A 153 -12.29 14.20 3.07
N ASP A 154 -13.07 13.54 3.93
CA ASP A 154 -14.40 14.05 4.30
C ASP A 154 -14.32 15.45 4.89
N VAL A 155 -13.33 15.70 5.75
CA VAL A 155 -13.11 17.03 6.35
C VAL A 155 -12.79 18.06 5.28
N THR A 156 -11.82 17.77 4.40
CA THR A 156 -11.42 18.65 3.29
C THR A 156 -12.63 19.12 2.47
N TYR A 157 -13.49 18.19 2.05
CA TYR A 157 -14.58 18.51 1.13
C TYR A 157 -15.88 18.96 1.80
N LYS A 158 -16.12 18.63 3.08
CA LYS A 158 -17.39 18.98 3.77
C LYS A 158 -17.23 20.10 4.79
N LEU A 159 -16.03 20.32 5.35
CA LEU A 159 -15.77 21.34 6.37
C LEU A 159 -14.70 22.36 5.95
N GLY A 160 -13.75 21.95 5.09
CA GLY A 160 -12.61 22.78 4.69
C GLY A 160 -11.61 23.02 5.83
N GLY A 161 -10.65 23.92 5.59
CA GLY A 161 -9.59 24.25 6.55
C GLY A 161 -8.40 23.26 6.57
N THR A 162 -8.39 22.34 5.62
CA THR A 162 -7.33 21.35 5.32
C THR A 162 -7.52 20.89 3.87
N ASP A 163 -6.45 20.37 3.24
CA ASP A 163 -6.44 19.82 1.87
C ASP A 163 -6.01 18.34 1.84
N HIS A 164 -5.88 17.71 3.00
CA HIS A 164 -5.48 16.32 3.14
C HIS A 164 -6.59 15.33 2.76
N GLU A 165 -6.22 14.15 2.26
CA GLU A 165 -7.16 13.11 1.81
C GLU A 165 -6.92 11.71 2.40
N ASP A 166 -6.04 11.60 3.39
CA ASP A 166 -5.78 10.36 4.11
C ASP A 166 -7.03 9.84 4.89
N PRO A 167 -7.10 8.53 5.20
CA PRO A 167 -6.15 7.46 4.89
C PRO A 167 -6.43 6.75 3.56
N LEU A 168 -7.33 7.28 2.72
CA LEU A 168 -7.94 6.51 1.64
C LEU A 168 -6.93 5.98 0.61
N ASN A 169 -5.95 6.78 0.22
CA ASN A 169 -4.91 6.33 -0.72
C ASN A 169 -4.03 5.23 -0.12
N TYR A 170 -3.68 5.34 1.16
CA TYR A 170 -2.90 4.32 1.87
C TYR A 170 -3.69 3.02 2.00
N LEU A 171 -4.94 3.07 2.46
CA LEU A 171 -5.83 1.90 2.53
C LEU A 171 -6.00 1.23 1.16
N HIS A 172 -6.22 2.03 0.11
CA HIS A 172 -6.36 1.51 -1.24
C HIS A 172 -5.08 0.82 -1.74
N SER A 173 -3.90 1.30 -1.35
CA SER A 173 -2.62 0.65 -1.69
C SER A 173 -2.46 -0.75 -1.07
N HIS A 174 -3.19 -1.04 0.00
CA HIS A 174 -3.31 -2.37 0.62
C HIS A 174 -4.56 -3.14 0.19
N GLY A 175 -5.26 -2.65 -0.85
CA GLY A 175 -6.44 -3.30 -1.39
C GLY A 175 -7.65 -3.24 -0.48
N VAL A 176 -7.77 -2.17 0.31
CA VAL A 176 -8.97 -1.80 1.09
C VAL A 176 -9.61 -0.56 0.46
N SER A 177 -10.80 -0.72 -0.10
CA SER A 177 -11.61 0.39 -0.59
C SER A 177 -12.24 1.19 0.55
N GLU A 178 -12.66 2.42 0.27
CA GLU A 178 -13.40 3.23 1.25
C GLU A 178 -14.68 2.52 1.74
N ALA A 179 -15.38 1.83 0.84
CA ALA A 179 -16.59 1.09 1.18
C ALA A 179 -16.30 -0.06 2.16
N GLU A 180 -15.23 -0.82 1.91
CA GLU A 180 -14.76 -1.88 2.82
C GLU A 180 -14.35 -1.29 4.17
N PHE A 181 -13.56 -0.21 4.19
CA PHE A 181 -13.17 0.47 5.43
C PHE A 181 -14.38 0.91 6.27
N ARG A 182 -15.36 1.57 5.65
CA ARG A 182 -16.58 1.98 6.35
C ARG A 182 -17.40 0.79 6.86
N ALA A 183 -17.45 -0.30 6.09
CA ALA A 183 -18.14 -1.52 6.50
C ALA A 183 -17.44 -2.23 7.66
N ASP A 184 -16.11 -2.27 7.66
CA ASP A 184 -15.31 -2.86 8.73
C ASP A 184 -15.47 -2.07 10.03
N VAL A 185 -15.44 -0.74 9.98
CA VAL A 185 -15.71 0.10 11.17
C VAL A 185 -17.14 -0.12 11.69
N LEU A 186 -18.12 -0.27 10.80
CA LEU A 186 -19.49 -0.61 11.21
C LEU A 186 -19.56 -1.99 11.90
N LYS A 187 -18.80 -2.97 11.39
CA LYS A 187 -18.74 -4.30 12.01
C LYS A 187 -18.09 -4.22 13.40
N ALA A 188 -17.00 -3.48 13.55
CA ALA A 188 -16.33 -3.26 14.85
C ALA A 188 -17.21 -2.51 15.84
N TYR A 189 -17.89 -1.44 15.40
CA TYR A 189 -18.88 -0.71 16.20
C TYR A 189 -19.96 -1.63 16.78
N ASN A 190 -20.43 -2.62 16.01
CA ASN A 190 -21.41 -3.61 16.45
C ASN A 190 -20.83 -4.70 17.36
N GLY A 191 -19.57 -4.56 17.82
CA GLY A 191 -18.91 -5.51 18.71
C GLY A 191 -18.49 -6.81 18.04
N LYS A 192 -18.40 -6.84 16.71
CA LYS A 192 -17.93 -8.02 15.96
C LYS A 192 -16.43 -7.88 15.69
N THR A 193 -15.69 -8.94 15.93
CA THR A 193 -14.26 -9.02 15.62
C THR A 193 -14.03 -8.83 14.12
N ILE A 194 -13.08 -7.97 13.78
CA ILE A 194 -12.58 -7.81 12.43
C ILE A 194 -11.43 -8.79 12.25
N THR A 195 -11.53 -9.60 11.20
CA THR A 195 -10.43 -10.42 10.73
C THR A 195 -10.32 -10.09 9.27
N VAL A 196 -9.31 -9.30 8.93
CA VAL A 196 -8.91 -9.17 7.53
C VAL A 196 -7.92 -10.30 7.29
N ASP A 197 -8.15 -11.07 6.23
CA ASP A 197 -7.13 -11.99 5.77
C ASP A 197 -5.88 -11.15 5.50
N ALA A 198 -4.73 -11.59 6.00
CA ALA A 198 -3.49 -11.04 5.51
C ALA A 198 -3.49 -11.37 4.02
N LYS A 199 -3.80 -10.37 3.18
CA LYS A 199 -3.41 -10.45 1.80
C LYS A 199 -1.88 -10.51 1.84
N SER A 200 -1.33 -11.74 1.85
CA SER A 200 -0.15 -11.99 1.03
C SER A 200 -0.39 -11.23 -0.28
N GLN A 201 0.61 -10.56 -0.83
CA GLN A 201 0.49 -10.08 -2.21
C GLN A 201 0.38 -11.30 -3.15
N GLU A 202 -0.76 -11.98 -3.12
CA GLU A 202 -1.21 -12.99 -4.05
C GLU A 202 -2.57 -12.53 -4.58
N GLN A 203 -2.50 -12.11 -5.84
CA GLN A 203 -3.43 -12.41 -6.90
C GLN A 203 -4.92 -12.34 -6.57
N SER A 204 -5.59 -11.30 -7.09
CA SER A 204 -6.85 -11.58 -7.77
C SER A 204 -6.52 -12.35 -9.06
N GLU A 205 -6.76 -13.67 -9.09
CA GLU A 205 -6.73 -14.46 -10.33
C GLU A 205 -7.63 -13.79 -11.39
N ARG A 206 -7.21 -13.63 -12.65
CA ARG A 206 -6.84 -14.67 -13.64
C ARG A 206 -5.95 -14.09 -14.76
N PRO A 207 -5.39 -14.91 -15.66
CA PRO A 207 -4.52 -16.07 -15.44
C PRO A 207 -3.11 -15.79 -16.00
N GLY A 208 -2.07 -16.38 -15.40
CA GLY A 208 -0.77 -16.52 -16.04
C GLY A 208 0.42 -16.14 -15.17
N THR A 209 1.02 -17.18 -14.58
CA THR A 209 2.46 -17.38 -14.34
C THR A 209 3.25 -16.27 -13.63
N VAL A 210 3.73 -16.61 -12.43
CA VAL A 210 4.85 -15.97 -11.73
C VAL A 210 6.10 -15.97 -12.63
N ASP A 211 6.77 -14.82 -12.77
CA ASP A 211 8.23 -14.65 -12.52
C ASP A 211 8.69 -13.18 -12.74
N GLU A 212 9.15 -12.59 -11.63
CA GLU A 212 10.20 -11.57 -11.38
C GLU A 212 10.48 -10.40 -12.36
N ASN A 213 10.04 -9.17 -12.01
CA ASN A 213 10.33 -7.93 -12.73
C ASN A 213 11.47 -7.07 -12.09
N GLY A 214 12.51 -7.65 -11.50
CA GLY A 214 13.72 -6.94 -10.98
C GLY A 214 13.54 -5.63 -10.18
N PHE A 215 14.59 -4.80 -10.13
CA PHE A 215 14.69 -3.58 -9.34
C PHE A 215 14.93 -2.33 -10.20
N VAL A 216 14.41 -1.20 -9.72
CA VAL A 216 14.66 0.12 -10.27
C VAL A 216 15.40 0.97 -9.25
N TYR A 217 16.46 1.65 -9.69
CA TYR A 217 17.34 2.50 -8.91
C TYR A 217 17.19 3.94 -9.42
N ILE A 218 16.80 4.83 -8.53
CA ILE A 218 16.56 6.24 -8.85
C ILE A 218 17.90 6.99 -8.79
N GLY A 219 18.37 7.46 -9.94
CA GLY A 219 19.61 8.23 -10.09
C GLY A 219 19.42 9.75 -10.07
N GLY A 220 18.20 10.23 -10.32
CA GLY A 220 17.83 11.66 -10.32
C GLY A 220 17.14 12.12 -9.04
N PHE A 221 17.02 13.44 -8.91
CA PHE A 221 16.25 14.07 -7.84
C PHE A 221 14.86 14.45 -8.34
N ASN A 222 13.86 14.40 -7.46
CA ASN A 222 12.48 14.79 -7.73
C ASN A 222 11.78 14.05 -8.89
N VAL A 223 12.03 12.75 -9.03
CA VAL A 223 11.36 11.89 -10.01
C VAL A 223 9.88 11.71 -9.63
N ASN A 224 8.96 11.89 -10.58
CA ASN A 224 7.53 11.79 -10.31
C ASN A 224 7.09 10.34 -10.09
N LEU A 225 6.56 10.06 -8.90
CA LEU A 225 5.72 8.89 -8.63
C LEU A 225 4.26 9.27 -8.84
N ARG A 226 3.54 8.53 -9.68
CA ARG A 226 2.17 8.87 -10.10
C ARG A 226 1.17 7.78 -9.77
N SER A 227 -0.10 8.18 -9.72
CA SER A 227 -1.26 7.30 -9.48
C SER A 227 -1.63 6.39 -10.67
N GLY A 228 -0.90 6.47 -11.78
CA GLY A 228 -1.15 5.68 -12.97
C GLY A 228 -0.08 5.89 -14.05
N PRO A 229 -0.04 5.02 -15.07
CA PRO A 229 0.97 5.05 -16.13
C PRO A 229 0.69 6.13 -17.19
N SER A 230 0.50 7.37 -16.77
CA SER A 230 0.32 8.53 -17.65
C SER A 230 0.80 9.82 -16.98
N ILE A 231 1.25 10.77 -17.79
CA ILE A 231 1.61 12.12 -17.34
C ILE A 231 0.40 12.91 -16.81
N GLY A 232 -0.82 12.53 -17.20
CA GLY A 232 -2.07 13.12 -16.71
C GLY A 232 -2.50 12.61 -15.33
N ASN A 233 -1.92 11.50 -14.85
CA ASN A 233 -2.20 11.01 -13.50
C ASN A 233 -1.54 11.91 -12.44
N SER A 234 -2.21 12.05 -11.30
CA SER A 234 -1.72 12.84 -10.16
C SER A 234 -0.35 12.35 -9.71
N VAL A 235 0.53 13.29 -9.34
CA VAL A 235 1.80 12.98 -8.69
C VAL A 235 1.51 12.66 -7.23
N ILE A 236 1.78 11.44 -6.81
CA ILE A 236 1.67 10.97 -5.42
C ILE A 236 2.83 11.57 -4.61
N ARG A 237 4.04 11.47 -5.15
CA ARG A 237 5.28 11.86 -4.46
C ARG A 237 6.42 12.11 -5.44
N LYS A 238 7.45 12.79 -4.96
CA LYS A 238 8.75 12.96 -5.62
C LYS A 238 9.78 11.98 -5.03
N LEU A 239 10.32 11.09 -5.85
CA LEU A 239 11.42 10.18 -5.48
C LEU A 239 12.76 10.89 -5.61
N GLN A 240 13.70 10.51 -4.76
CA GLN A 240 15.03 11.08 -4.64
C GLN A 240 16.11 10.12 -5.08
N LYS A 241 17.30 10.66 -5.35
CA LYS A 241 18.47 9.89 -5.76
C LYS A 241 18.88 8.91 -4.65
N GLY A 242 19.16 7.67 -5.05
CA GLY A 242 19.57 6.57 -4.17
C GLY A 242 18.43 5.65 -3.75
N GLU A 243 17.17 6.03 -4.00
CA GLU A 243 16.03 5.16 -3.72
C GLU A 243 15.99 3.96 -4.68
N THR A 244 15.57 2.79 -4.18
CA THR A 244 15.51 1.54 -4.94
C THR A 244 14.19 0.83 -4.68
N TYR A 245 13.55 0.30 -5.73
CA TYR A 245 12.24 -0.33 -5.64
C TYR A 245 12.19 -1.62 -6.46
N LYS A 246 11.43 -2.61 -5.99
CA LYS A 246 11.07 -3.76 -6.82
C LYS A 246 10.00 -3.32 -7.83
N VAL A 247 10.15 -3.69 -9.10
CA VAL A 247 9.12 -3.40 -10.09
C VAL A 247 8.14 -4.56 -10.11
N GLY A 248 6.85 -4.26 -9.96
CA GLY A 248 5.76 -5.23 -10.01
C GLY A 248 5.18 -5.43 -11.41
N GLY A 249 5.40 -4.47 -12.31
CA GLY A 249 4.88 -4.52 -13.68
C GLY A 249 5.34 -3.34 -14.53
N LYS A 250 5.12 -3.41 -15.84
CA LYS A 250 5.49 -2.34 -16.80
C LYS A 250 4.36 -2.11 -17.79
N VAL A 251 4.05 -0.84 -18.07
CA VAL A 251 3.09 -0.41 -19.10
C VAL A 251 3.75 0.66 -19.95
N GLY A 252 4.15 0.30 -21.18
CA GLY A 252 4.94 1.20 -22.03
C GLY A 252 6.28 1.55 -21.36
N ASN A 253 6.55 2.83 -21.17
CA ASN A 253 7.72 3.31 -20.41
C ASN A 253 7.42 3.51 -18.93
N TRP A 254 6.27 3.08 -18.41
CA TRP A 254 5.96 3.20 -16.99
C TRP A 254 6.30 1.92 -16.24
N LEU A 255 7.01 2.05 -15.12
CA LEU A 255 7.30 0.96 -14.19
C LEU A 255 6.37 1.10 -12.98
N ASN A 256 5.63 0.04 -12.67
CA ASN A 256 4.85 -0.07 -11.46
C ASN A 256 5.78 -0.48 -10.33
N ILE A 257 5.88 0.33 -9.29
CA ILE A 257 6.70 0.03 -8.11
C ILE A 257 5.85 -0.36 -6.89
N GLY A 258 4.57 -0.71 -7.13
CA GLY A 258 3.60 -1.19 -6.14
C GLY A 258 2.22 -0.55 -6.30
N GLY A 259 1.14 -1.35 -6.24
CA GLY A 259 -0.25 -0.84 -6.26
C GLY A 259 -0.53 0.12 -7.42
N ASN A 260 -1.02 1.32 -7.13
CA ASN A 260 -1.24 2.39 -8.12
C ASN A 260 -0.04 3.34 -8.27
N GLN A 261 1.18 2.90 -7.94
CA GLN A 261 2.37 3.74 -7.95
C GLN A 261 3.23 3.47 -9.19
N TRP A 262 3.32 4.47 -10.06
CA TRP A 262 3.97 4.36 -11.37
C TRP A 262 5.02 5.44 -11.55
N ILE A 263 6.19 5.04 -12.03
CA ILE A 263 7.26 5.96 -12.44
C ILE A 263 7.45 5.89 -13.94
N TYR A 264 7.75 7.02 -14.57
CA TYR A 264 8.16 7.03 -15.96
C TYR A 264 9.64 6.67 -16.04
N TYR A 265 9.97 5.60 -16.76
CA TYR A 265 11.33 5.15 -16.99
C TYR A 265 12.05 6.05 -18.00
N ASP A 266 13.16 6.60 -17.56
CA ASP A 266 14.10 7.36 -18.37
C ASP A 266 15.52 7.01 -17.92
N SER A 267 16.31 6.46 -18.83
CA SER A 267 17.66 5.97 -18.54
C SER A 267 18.65 7.05 -18.12
N SER A 268 18.33 8.35 -18.31
CA SER A 268 19.19 9.46 -17.90
C SER A 268 19.20 9.68 -16.38
N TYR A 269 18.15 9.22 -15.67
CA TYR A 269 18.03 9.38 -14.22
C TYR A 269 17.42 8.16 -13.50
N ILE A 270 17.20 7.05 -14.20
CA ILE A 270 16.71 5.79 -13.64
C ILE A 270 17.48 4.64 -14.25
N ARG A 271 18.03 3.76 -13.39
CA ARG A 271 18.58 2.46 -13.80
C ARG A 271 17.55 1.40 -13.45
N TYR A 272 17.23 0.51 -14.37
CA TYR A 272 16.33 -0.63 -14.12
C TYR A 272 17.09 -1.92 -14.46
N ASP A 273 17.12 -2.89 -13.56
CA ASP A 273 17.87 -4.15 -13.70
C ASP A 273 16.97 -5.39 -13.83
N GLY A 274 15.65 -5.20 -13.90
CA GLY A 274 14.76 -6.30 -14.25
C GLY A 274 14.94 -6.75 -15.68
N GLU A 275 14.80 -8.06 -15.89
CA GLU A 275 14.91 -8.67 -17.21
C GLU A 275 13.97 -7.98 -18.19
N GLU A 276 14.48 -7.63 -19.38
CA GLU A 276 13.63 -7.23 -20.49
C GLU A 276 12.76 -8.41 -20.90
N ALA A 277 11.53 -8.44 -20.39
CA ALA A 277 10.50 -9.44 -20.63
C ALA A 277 10.86 -10.83 -20.10
N SER A 278 9.94 -11.42 -19.32
CA SER A 278 9.86 -12.87 -19.12
C SER A 278 10.22 -13.58 -20.42
N THR A 279 11.15 -14.55 -20.36
CA THR A 279 11.78 -15.18 -21.51
C THR A 279 10.79 -15.49 -22.63
N ILE A 280 10.65 -14.54 -23.56
CA ILE A 280 10.01 -14.74 -24.86
C ILE A 280 10.98 -15.50 -25.77
N ALA A 281 12.27 -15.49 -25.45
CA ALA A 281 13.28 -16.30 -26.10
C ALA A 281 12.84 -17.78 -26.10
N GLY A 282 12.74 -18.38 -27.29
CA GLY A 282 12.24 -19.74 -27.49
C GLY A 282 10.72 -19.85 -27.74
N LYS A 283 9.92 -18.82 -27.46
CA LYS A 283 8.48 -18.77 -27.80
C LYS A 283 8.29 -18.35 -29.26
N ARG A 284 7.09 -18.56 -29.83
CA ARG A 284 6.79 -18.17 -31.21
C ARG A 284 6.00 -16.87 -31.30
N ALA A 285 6.50 -15.91 -32.08
CA ALA A 285 5.74 -14.75 -32.53
C ALA A 285 4.92 -15.14 -33.77
N ILE A 286 3.60 -15.21 -33.62
CA ILE A 286 2.67 -15.65 -34.67
C ILE A 286 1.87 -14.46 -35.19
N SER A 287 1.82 -14.31 -36.52
CA SER A 287 1.06 -13.25 -37.18
C SER A 287 -0.45 -13.45 -37.01
N LYS A 288 -1.16 -12.36 -36.71
CA LYS A 288 -2.63 -12.28 -36.70
C LYS A 288 -3.22 -11.88 -38.05
N VAL A 289 -2.38 -11.36 -38.96
CA VAL A 289 -2.80 -10.77 -40.23
C VAL A 289 -2.04 -11.37 -41.40
N ASN A 290 -2.62 -11.32 -42.59
CA ASN A 290 -1.92 -11.69 -43.82
C ASN A 290 -0.96 -10.58 -44.24
N ASN A 291 0.10 -10.95 -44.97
CA ASN A 291 1.10 -10.01 -45.48
C ASN A 291 1.78 -9.14 -44.40
N LEU A 292 2.04 -9.67 -43.20
CA LEU A 292 2.78 -8.94 -42.17
C LEU A 292 4.27 -8.82 -42.55
N ARG A 293 4.82 -7.61 -42.54
CA ARG A 293 6.23 -7.37 -42.88
C ARG A 293 7.18 -7.86 -41.78
N PHE A 294 8.29 -8.47 -42.18
CA PHE A 294 9.47 -8.71 -41.34
C PHE A 294 10.74 -8.18 -42.04
N TYR A 295 11.78 -7.87 -41.27
CA TYR A 295 12.91 -7.04 -41.69
C TYR A 295 14.25 -7.77 -41.51
N GLU A 296 15.25 -7.48 -42.35
CA GLU A 296 16.62 -8.02 -42.24
C GLU A 296 17.42 -7.33 -41.11
N SER A 297 17.00 -6.13 -40.70
CA SER A 297 17.64 -5.31 -39.66
C SER A 297 16.59 -4.68 -38.74
N PRO A 298 16.94 -4.23 -37.52
CA PRO A 298 16.00 -3.57 -36.62
C PRO A 298 15.62 -2.19 -37.17
N SER A 299 14.58 -2.15 -38.00
CA SER A 299 14.17 -0.99 -38.80
C SER A 299 12.67 -1.04 -39.13
N TRP A 300 12.11 0.12 -39.47
CA TRP A 300 10.76 0.26 -40.01
C TRP A 300 10.76 0.76 -41.47
N GLN A 301 11.92 0.87 -42.09
CA GLN A 301 12.08 1.41 -43.43
C GLN A 301 11.79 0.35 -44.50
N ASP A 302 11.17 0.75 -45.61
CA ASP A 302 10.83 -0.16 -46.71
C ASP A 302 12.05 -0.89 -47.30
N LYS A 303 13.21 -0.22 -47.33
CA LYS A 303 14.47 -0.80 -47.82
C LYS A 303 14.97 -2.01 -47.00
N ASP A 304 14.53 -2.13 -45.75
CA ASP A 304 14.99 -3.17 -44.82
C ASP A 304 14.02 -4.35 -44.73
N VAL A 305 12.92 -4.33 -45.50
CA VAL A 305 11.92 -5.41 -45.54
C VAL A 305 12.55 -6.65 -46.17
N ALA A 306 12.59 -7.73 -45.38
CA ALA A 306 13.07 -9.04 -45.80
C ALA A 306 11.98 -9.88 -46.50
N GLY A 307 10.71 -9.64 -46.15
CA GLY A 307 9.58 -10.38 -46.70
C GLY A 307 8.28 -10.18 -45.94
N LEU A 308 7.32 -11.05 -46.25
CA LEU A 308 5.96 -11.05 -45.70
C LEU A 308 5.65 -12.41 -45.05
N VAL A 309 4.86 -12.39 -43.97
CA VAL A 309 4.37 -13.59 -43.28
C VAL A 309 2.85 -13.52 -43.12
N ASP A 310 2.17 -14.61 -43.47
CA ASP A 310 0.71 -14.70 -43.38
C ASP A 310 0.19 -15.08 -42.00
N GLY A 311 -1.11 -14.87 -41.79
CA GLY A 311 -1.79 -15.16 -40.53
C GLY A 311 -1.61 -16.63 -40.12
N GLY A 312 -1.30 -16.86 -38.84
CA GLY A 312 -1.04 -18.19 -38.30
C GLY A 312 0.38 -18.70 -38.49
N LEU A 313 1.21 -18.03 -39.31
CA LEU A 313 2.64 -18.32 -39.44
C LEU A 313 3.48 -17.41 -38.53
N GLY A 314 4.72 -17.81 -38.25
CA GLY A 314 5.54 -17.12 -37.26
C GLY A 314 6.94 -17.66 -37.07
N PHE A 315 7.70 -16.98 -36.22
CA PHE A 315 9.12 -17.22 -35.98
C PHE A 315 9.39 -17.50 -34.50
N VAL A 316 10.51 -18.14 -34.19
CA VAL A 316 10.96 -18.30 -32.80
C VAL A 316 11.62 -16.99 -32.38
N ILE A 317 11.29 -16.50 -31.20
CA ILE A 317 11.82 -15.25 -30.68
C ILE A 317 13.18 -15.51 -30.04
N ASP A 318 14.13 -14.61 -30.30
CA ASP A 318 15.44 -14.54 -29.65
C ASP A 318 15.46 -13.47 -28.57
N ALA A 319 14.89 -12.29 -28.87
CA ALA A 319 14.89 -11.14 -27.99
C ALA A 319 13.80 -10.13 -28.38
N LYS A 320 13.51 -9.18 -27.49
CA LYS A 320 12.76 -7.96 -27.82
C LYS A 320 13.74 -6.81 -28.01
N VAL A 321 13.51 -5.94 -28.99
CA VAL A 321 14.37 -4.79 -29.28
C VAL A 321 13.53 -3.53 -29.48
N SER A 322 14.05 -2.37 -29.07
CA SER A 322 13.44 -1.07 -29.34
C SER A 322 14.01 -0.48 -30.64
N VAL A 323 13.13 0.00 -31.52
CA VAL A 323 13.44 0.64 -32.80
C VAL A 323 12.60 1.91 -32.90
N ASN A 324 13.25 3.07 -32.76
CA ASN A 324 12.62 4.40 -32.80
C ASN A 324 11.41 4.54 -31.86
N GLY A 325 11.50 4.03 -30.64
CA GLY A 325 10.44 4.15 -29.63
C GLY A 325 9.29 3.12 -29.75
N LEU A 326 9.31 2.28 -30.77
CA LEU A 326 8.43 1.10 -30.90
C LEU A 326 9.23 -0.19 -30.73
N TYR A 327 8.55 -1.31 -30.53
CA TYR A 327 9.22 -2.59 -30.27
C TYR A 327 9.11 -3.56 -31.44
N GLN A 328 10.19 -4.28 -31.70
CA GLN A 328 10.26 -5.46 -32.56
C GLN A 328 10.70 -6.67 -31.74
N TYR A 329 10.37 -7.87 -32.21
CA TYR A 329 11.03 -9.10 -31.80
C TYR A 329 12.18 -9.38 -32.77
N LYS A 330 13.38 -9.62 -32.24
CA LYS A 330 14.43 -10.34 -32.94
C LYS A 330 14.04 -11.81 -32.95
N VAL A 331 13.94 -12.41 -34.13
CA VAL A 331 13.40 -13.75 -34.31
C VAL A 331 14.27 -14.56 -35.27
N HIS A 332 14.18 -15.89 -35.22
CA HIS A 332 14.77 -16.77 -36.24
C HIS A 332 13.75 -17.74 -36.84
N ASN A 333 14.00 -18.13 -38.09
CA ASN A 333 13.23 -19.18 -38.78
C ASN A 333 13.84 -20.58 -38.53
N SER A 334 13.22 -21.63 -39.10
CA SER A 334 13.72 -23.02 -38.97
C SER A 334 15.11 -23.29 -39.56
N LYS A 335 15.68 -22.33 -40.30
CA LYS A 335 17.06 -22.37 -40.83
C LYS A 335 18.02 -21.50 -40.01
N SER A 336 17.61 -21.06 -38.82
CA SER A 336 18.38 -20.18 -37.93
C SER A 336 18.74 -18.81 -38.53
N LYS A 337 18.05 -18.37 -39.60
CA LYS A 337 18.25 -17.01 -40.13
C LYS A 337 17.46 -16.01 -39.28
N THR A 338 18.13 -14.97 -38.82
CA THR A 338 17.59 -13.90 -37.98
C THR A 338 16.82 -12.86 -38.80
N TYR A 339 15.70 -12.40 -38.23
CA TYR A 339 14.86 -11.32 -38.75
C TYR A 339 14.31 -10.49 -37.60
N TYR A 340 13.58 -9.43 -37.96
CA TYR A 340 12.87 -8.57 -37.01
C TYR A 340 11.40 -8.44 -37.42
N VAL A 341 10.48 -8.57 -36.47
CA VAL A 341 9.03 -8.45 -36.71
C VAL A 341 8.39 -7.58 -35.64
N THR A 342 7.29 -6.89 -35.94
CA THR A 342 6.62 -6.02 -34.96
C THR A 342 6.27 -6.79 -33.68
N ALA A 343 6.50 -6.16 -32.51
CA ALA A 343 6.05 -6.68 -31.22
C ALA A 343 4.66 -6.13 -30.83
N ASN A 344 3.99 -5.42 -31.73
CA ASN A 344 2.67 -4.86 -31.48
C ASN A 344 1.61 -5.97 -31.44
N GLN A 345 0.94 -6.10 -30.30
CA GLN A 345 -0.04 -7.14 -30.03
C GLN A 345 -1.30 -7.07 -30.92
N ALA A 346 -1.52 -5.97 -31.64
CA ALA A 346 -2.57 -5.90 -32.66
C ALA A 346 -2.28 -6.82 -33.86
N TYR A 347 -1.01 -7.05 -34.18
CA TYR A 347 -0.57 -7.78 -35.37
C TYR A 347 0.06 -9.12 -35.08
N VAL A 348 0.58 -9.33 -33.86
CA VAL A 348 1.19 -10.60 -33.44
C VAL A 348 0.69 -11.05 -32.07
N TYR A 349 0.73 -12.34 -31.81
CA TYR A 349 0.68 -12.89 -30.45
C TYR A 349 1.86 -13.82 -30.20
N VAL A 350 2.20 -14.02 -28.93
CA VAL A 350 3.29 -14.90 -28.52
C VAL A 350 2.70 -16.17 -27.92
N ARG A 351 3.17 -17.34 -28.35
CA ARG A 351 2.76 -18.65 -27.83
C ARG A 351 3.97 -19.51 -27.49
#